data_AF-A0A2Z4V2Y9-F1
#
_entry.id   AF-A0A2Z4V2Y9-F1
#
_cell.length_a   1.000
_cell.length_b   1.000
_cell.length_c   1.000
_cell.angle_alpha   90.00
_cell.angle_beta   90.00
_cell.angle_gamma   90.00
#
_symmetry.space_group_name_H-M   'P 1'
#
loop_
_entity.id
_entity.type
_entity.pdbx_description
1 polymer ?
#
loop_
_entity_poly.entity_id
_entity_poly.type
_entity_poly.pdbx_seq_one_letter_code
_entity_poly.pdbx_strand_id
1 'polypeptide(L)' 'MAREIRIEISDEAYEQLQRAAAESRVPAEAYAGRVLDADLTRVRFMEGADAFVAMHAEGLAERFGGPAGRSATAA' A
#
# COMPACT_ATOMS: atom_id res chain seq x y z
N MET A 1 17.68 -7.26 16.93
CA MET A 1 18.58 -7.90 15.95
C MET A 1 18.27 -7.31 14.59
N ALA A 2 19.25 -6.70 13.91
CA ALA A 2 19.06 -6.19 12.56
C ALA A 2 19.17 -7.37 11.56
N ARG A 3 18.29 -7.39 10.54
CA ARG A 3 18.34 -8.36 9.43
C ARG A 3 18.71 -7.59 8.17
N GLU A 4 19.68 -8.09 7.40
CA GLU A 4 20.09 -7.49 6.11
C GLU A 4 19.30 -8.14 4.97
N ILE A 5 18.81 -7.32 4.04
CA ILE A 5 18.17 -7.75 2.79
C ILE A 5 18.93 -7.09 1.65
N ARG A 6 19.30 -7.86 0.63
CA ARG A 6 19.91 -7.35 -0.60
C ARG A 6 18.87 -7.30 -1.70
N ILE A 7 18.76 -6.15 -2.36
CA ILE A 7 17.79 -5.90 -3.42
C ILE A 7 18.56 -5.41 -4.62
N GLU A 8 18.43 -6.11 -5.74
CA GLU A 8 18.98 -5.68 -7.03
C GLU A 8 17.95 -4.77 -7.69
N ILE A 9 18.38 -3.56 -8.08
CA ILE A 9 17.58 -2.58 -8.81
C ILE A 9 18.38 -2.10 -10.02
N SER A 10 17.69 -1.50 -10.99
CA SER A 10 18.39 -0.88 -12.12
C SER A 10 19.25 0.30 -11.67
N ASP A 11 20.29 0.61 -12.45
CA ASP A 11 21.15 1.77 -12.21
C ASP A 11 20.33 3.07 -12.15
N GLU A 12 19.32 3.21 -13.02
CA GLU A 12 18.42 4.36 -13.02
C GLU A 12 17.63 4.48 -11.70
N ALA A 13 17.07 3.37 -11.21
CA ALA A 13 16.35 3.37 -9.94
C ALA A 13 17.29 3.68 -8.76
N TYR A 14 18.54 3.20 -8.83
CA TYR A 14 19.56 3.50 -7.84
C TYR A 14 19.94 4.99 -7.84
N GLU A 15 20.09 5.61 -9.01
CA GLU A 15 20.32 7.07 -9.09
C GLU A 15 19.15 7.87 -8.54
N GLN A 16 17.92 7.49 -8.86
CA GLN A 16 16.73 8.15 -8.32
C GLN A 16 16.65 8.03 -6.80
N LEU A 17 16.95 6.85 -6.26
CA LEU A 17 17.06 6.61 -4.82
C LEU A 17 18.08 7.54 -4.17
N GLN A 18 19.28 7.64 -4.76
CA GLN A 18 20.36 8.49 -4.25
C GLN A 18 19.96 9.98 -4.23
N ARG A 19 19.28 10.46 -5.28
CA ARG A 19 18.77 11.83 -5.35
C ARG A 19 17.74 12.09 -4.25
N ALA A 20 16.75 11.20 -4.10
CA ALA A 20 15.70 11.35 -3.10
C ALA A 20 16.22 11.28 -1.65
N ALA A 21 17.22 10.42 -1.41
CA ALA A 21 17.90 10.33 -0.13
C ALA A 21 18.69 11.62 0.20
N ALA A 22 19.38 12.18 -0.80
CA ALA A 22 20.10 13.45 -0.67
C ALA A 22 19.15 14.62 -0.38
N GLU A 23 18.01 14.71 -1.08
CA GLU A 23 16.95 15.70 -0.80
C GLU A 23 16.42 15.59 0.63
N SER A 24 16.27 14.36 1.11
CA SER A 24 15.82 14.04 2.47
C SER A 24 16.94 14.11 3.53
N ARG A 25 18.18 14.41 3.12
CA ARG A 25 19.38 14.50 3.97
C ARG A 25 19.63 13.26 4.83
N VAL A 26 19.40 12.07 4.26
CA VAL A 26 19.63 10.78 4.92
C VAL A 26 20.45 9.85 4.03
N PRO A 27 21.14 8.84 4.59
CA PRO A 27 21.75 7.78 3.79
C PRO A 27 20.72 7.05 2.92
N ALA A 28 21.12 6.60 1.73
CA ALA A 28 20.21 5.94 0.80
C ALA A 28 19.61 4.65 1.34
N GLU A 29 20.36 3.89 2.14
CA GLU A 29 19.87 2.67 2.78
C GLU A 29 18.78 2.98 3.81
N ALA A 30 18.97 4.06 4.58
CA ALA A 30 17.98 4.51 5.55
C ALA A 30 16.72 5.06 4.86
N TYR A 31 16.89 5.76 3.73
CA TYR A 31 15.77 6.23 2.91
C TYR A 31 15.00 5.04 2.30
N ALA A 32 15.70 4.11 1.66
CA ALA A 32 15.12 2.90 1.09
C ALA A 32 14.35 2.09 2.14
N GLY A 33 14.91 1.92 3.33
CA GLY A 33 14.24 1.24 4.44
C GLY A 33 12.91 1.90 4.83
N ARG A 34 12.86 3.24 4.87
CA ARG A 34 11.62 3.98 5.16
C ARG A 34 10.58 3.82 4.07
N VAL A 35 10.99 3.91 2.81
CA VAL A 35 10.07 3.75 1.66
C VAL A 35 9.51 2.34 1.64
N LEU A 36 10.35 1.31 1.80
CA LEU A 36 9.91 -0.09 1.82
C LEU A 36 8.95 -0.38 2.98
N ASP A 37 9.20 0.18 4.17
CA ASP A 37 8.31 0.02 5.32
C ASP A 37 6.96 0.72 5.10
N ALA A 38 6.97 1.93 4.53
CA ALA A 38 5.77 2.66 4.17
C ALA A 38 4.93 1.93 3.11
N ASP A 39 5.59 1.38 2.08
CA ASP A 39 4.93 0.62 1.02
C ASP A 39 4.33 -0.69 1.57
N LEU A 40 5.05 -1.42 2.42
CA LEU A 40 4.53 -2.62 3.06
C LEU A 40 3.32 -2.30 3.95
N THR A 41 3.38 -1.20 4.70
CA THR A 41 2.26 -0.74 5.53
C THR A 41 1.06 -0.38 4.68
N ARG A 42 1.28 0.31 3.55
CA ARG A 42 0.23 0.67 2.60
C ARG A 42 -0.45 -0.56 2.00
N VAL A 43 0.32 -1.55 1.54
CA VAL A 43 -0.23 -2.79 0.98
C VAL A 43 -1.10 -3.50 2.00
N ARG A 44 -0.60 -3.69 3.24
CA ARG A 44 -1.36 -4.32 4.32
C ARG A 44 -2.65 -3.57 4.67
N PHE A 45 -2.59 -2.24 4.64
CA PHE A 45 -3.78 -1.41 4.86
C PHE A 45 -4.81 -1.64 3.76
N MET A 46 -4.41 -1.63 2.49
CA MET A 46 -5.32 -1.85 1.35
C MET A 46 -5.94 -3.24 1.41
N GLU A 47 -5.15 -4.28 1.68
CA GLU A 47 -5.66 -5.64 1.87
C GLU A 47 -6.69 -5.74 3.00
N GLY A 48 -6.41 -5.09 4.14
CA GLY A 48 -7.34 -5.02 5.26
C GLY A 48 -8.62 -4.25 4.95
N ALA A 49 -8.51 -3.14 4.21
CA ALA A 49 -9.65 -2.35 3.77
C ALA A 49 -10.55 -3.15 2.81
N ASP A 50 -9.95 -3.86 1.85
CA ASP A 50 -10.68 -4.71 0.91
C ASP A 50 -11.40 -5.85 1.64
N ALA A 51 -10.73 -6.49 2.60
CA ALA A 51 -11.34 -7.53 3.43
C ALA A 51 -12.50 -6.99 4.29
N PHE A 52 -12.34 -5.80 4.88
CA PHE A 52 -13.38 -5.13 5.65
C PHE A 52 -14.60 -4.83 4.77
N VAL A 53 -14.39 -4.26 3.58
CA VAL A 53 -15.47 -3.98 2.63
C VAL A 53 -16.16 -5.27 2.21
N ALA A 54 -15.42 -6.32 1.85
CA ALA A 54 -15.99 -7.60 1.46
C ALA A 54 -16.88 -8.21 2.57
N MET A 55 -16.51 -8.03 3.84
CA MET A 55 -17.25 -8.58 4.98
C MET A 55 -18.48 -7.75 5.38
N HIS A 56 -18.42 -6.43 5.18
CA HIS A 56 -19.40 -5.50 5.76
C HIS A 56 -20.18 -4.67 4.75
N ALA A 57 -19.88 -4.77 3.44
CA ALA A 57 -20.52 -3.95 2.41
C ALA A 57 -22.04 -4.07 2.42
N GLU A 58 -22.59 -5.28 2.54
CA GLU A 58 -24.04 -5.51 2.55
C GLU A 58 -24.71 -4.86 3.76
N GLY A 59 -24.20 -5.12 4.98
CA GLY A 59 -24.76 -4.53 6.20
C GLY A 59 -24.60 -3.00 6.26
N LEU A 60 -23.53 -2.46 5.67
CA LEU A 60 -23.35 -1.00 5.53
C LEU A 60 -24.34 -0.42 4.51
N ALA A 61 -24.58 -1.11 3.39
CA ALA A 61 -25.56 -0.69 2.38
C ALA A 61 -26.99 -0.71 2.93
N GLU A 62 -27.36 -1.74 3.71
CA GLU A 62 -28.65 -1.83 4.40
C GLU A 62 -28.84 -0.71 5.44
N ARG A 63 -27.78 -0.36 6.18
CA ARG A 63 -27.83 0.62 7.28
C ARG A 63 -27.78 2.07 6.81
N PHE A 64 -26.98 2.38 5.81
CA PHE A 64 -26.62 3.76 5.44
C PHE A 64 -27.01 4.14 4.01
N GLY A 65 -27.40 3.18 3.16
CA GLY A 65 -27.64 3.40 1.74
C GLY A 65 -26.33 3.57 0.95
N GLY A 66 -26.27 2.99 -0.25
CA GLY A 66 -25.07 2.92 -1.07
C GLY A 66 -25.17 1.74 -2.04
N PRO A 67 -24.23 1.56 -2.99
CA PRO A 67 -24.40 0.58 -4.06
C PRO A 67 -24.37 -0.85 -3.52
N ALA A 68 -25.54 -1.31 -3.09
CA ALA A 68 -25.88 -2.72 -3.03
C ALA A 68 -25.73 -3.30 -4.44
N GLY A 69 -25.24 -4.53 -4.52
CA GLY A 69 -25.00 -5.22 -5.78
C GLY A 69 -26.15 -5.03 -6.77
N ARG A 70 -25.80 -4.93 -8.05
CA ARG A 70 -26.76 -5.08 -9.15
C ARG A 70 -27.51 -6.40 -8.98
N SER A 71 -28.66 -6.36 -8.32
CA SER A 71 -29.72 -7.35 -8.47
C SER A 71 -30.84 -6.68 -9.26
N ALA A 72 -30.53 -6.33 -10.50
CA ALA A 72 -31.54 -5.97 -11.49
C ALA A 72 -32.00 -7.26 -12.19
N THR A 73 -32.66 -8.13 -11.44
CA THR A 73 -33.65 -9.04 -12.01
C THR A 73 -35.01 -8.36 -11.89
N ALA A 74 -35.42 -7.71 -12.97
CA ALA A 74 -36.81 -7.40 -13.32
C ALA A 74 -36.95 -7.90 -14.77
N ALA A 75 -37.56 -9.07 -14.97
CA ALA A 75 -38.99 -9.27 -15.18
C ALA A 75 -39.44 -8.76 -16.55
#